data_AF-A0A4W2FLR4-F1
#
_entry.id   AF-A0A4W2FLR4-F1
#
_cell.length_a   1.000
_cell.length_b   1.000
_cell.length_c   1.000
_cell.angle_alpha   90.00
_cell.angle_beta   90.00
_cell.angle_gamma   90.00
#
_symmetry.space_group_name_H-M   'P 1'
#
loop_
_entity.id
_entity.type
_entity.pdbx_description
1 polymer ?
#
loop_
_entity_poly.entity_id
_entity_poly.type
_entity_poly.pdbx_seq_one_letter_code
_entity_poly.pdbx_strand_id
1 'polypeptide(L)'
;MKVLFLTLLLGVVCAAQEEEPKQNLSELSGPWRTVYIGSTNPEKIQENGPFRTYFRKLVFDDEKGTVDFYFSVKRNGKWKNVHVKATKQDNGTYVADYEGQNVFKIVSLSRTHLVAHNINVDKHGKKTELTGLFVKLNVEDEDLEKFWKLTEDKGIDKKNVVNFLENGNGILFFPKYIIHLICKYTIRKQINLFDIYFSINIILYNLVLKKKVLEILWNGTNWWIFLSCPFGFPPEDHPHPE
;
A
#
# COMPACT_ATOMS: atom_id res chain seq x y z
N MET A 1 -16.20 59.42 7.93
CA MET A 1 -16.05 58.19 8.75
C MET A 1 -16.27 56.90 7.93
N LYS A 2 -15.70 56.78 6.72
CA LYS A 2 -15.80 55.55 5.90
C LYS A 2 -14.44 54.91 5.61
N VAL A 3 -13.36 55.69 5.68
CA VAL A 3 -11.99 55.24 5.43
C VAL A 3 -11.40 54.46 6.61
N LEU A 4 -11.86 54.73 7.84
CA LEU A 4 -11.41 54.05 9.07
C LEU A 4 -11.92 52.60 9.20
N PHE A 5 -13.05 52.27 8.58
CA PHE A 5 -13.58 50.89 8.62
C PHE A 5 -12.87 49.96 7.63
N LEU A 6 -12.39 50.49 6.50
CA LEU A 6 -11.70 49.68 5.49
C LEU A 6 -10.30 49.24 5.95
N THR A 7 -9.61 50.08 6.73
CA THR A 7 -8.28 49.75 7.28
C THR A 7 -8.34 48.74 8.41
N LEU A 8 -9.40 48.77 9.24
CA LEU A 8 -9.61 47.79 10.30
C LEU A 8 -9.93 46.39 9.75
N LEU A 9 -10.69 46.30 8.65
CA LEU A 9 -10.99 45.03 7.98
C LEU A 9 -9.75 44.43 7.30
N LEU A 10 -8.88 45.25 6.69
CA LEU A 10 -7.62 44.75 6.09
C LEU A 10 -6.62 44.24 7.15
N GLY A 11 -6.59 44.86 8.34
CA GLY A 11 -5.72 44.42 9.44
C GLY A 11 -6.11 43.07 10.04
N VAL A 12 -7.41 42.74 10.05
CA VAL A 12 -7.91 41.44 10.56
C VAL A 12 -7.69 40.31 9.56
N VAL A 13 -7.73 40.58 8.25
CA VAL A 13 -7.49 39.56 7.21
C VAL A 13 -6.02 39.12 7.16
N CYS A 14 -5.07 40.01 7.46
CA CYS A 14 -3.65 39.63 7.50
C CYS A 14 -3.24 38.84 8.75
N ALA A 15 -4.04 38.85 9.81
CA ALA A 15 -3.77 38.07 11.03
C ALA A 15 -4.33 36.64 10.97
N ALA A 16 -5.15 36.34 9.96
CA ALA A 16 -5.68 35.02 9.67
C ALA A 16 -4.87 34.33 8.54
N GLN A 17 -3.55 34.42 8.59
CA GLN A 17 -2.76 33.30 8.06
C GLN A 17 -2.89 32.20 9.10
N GLU A 18 -3.82 31.28 8.85
CA GLU A 18 -3.90 30.02 9.56
C GLU A 18 -2.52 29.35 9.45
N GLU A 19 -1.73 29.44 10.52
CA GLU A 19 -0.62 28.53 10.73
C GLU A 19 -1.26 27.14 10.80
N GLU A 20 -1.16 26.39 9.69
CA GLU A 20 -1.43 24.95 9.64
C GLU A 20 -0.92 24.34 10.95
N PRO A 21 -1.79 23.72 11.77
CA PRO A 21 -1.41 23.28 13.09
C PRO A 21 -0.19 22.38 12.96
N LYS A 22 0.92 22.77 13.62
CA LYS A 22 2.18 22.01 13.62
C LYS A 22 1.88 20.56 13.97
N GLN A 23 1.79 19.72 12.95
CA GLN A 23 1.54 18.30 13.13
C GLN A 23 2.76 17.71 13.82
N ASN A 24 2.56 17.21 15.03
CA ASN A 24 3.59 16.53 15.79
C ASN A 24 3.88 15.19 15.08
N LEU A 25 5.00 15.10 14.35
CA LEU A 25 5.33 13.92 13.56
C LEU A 25 5.65 12.74 14.46
N SER A 26 6.06 12.97 15.70
CA SER A 26 6.30 11.90 16.67
C SER A 26 5.07 11.00 16.86
N GLU A 27 3.85 11.55 16.80
CA GLU A 27 2.58 10.78 16.85
C GLU A 27 2.41 9.82 15.65
N LEU A 28 3.08 10.12 14.54
CA LEU A 28 3.05 9.32 13.32
C LEU A 28 4.05 8.16 13.36
N SER A 29 4.88 8.09 14.39
CA SER A 29 5.75 6.93 14.64
C SER A 29 4.94 5.65 14.81
N GLY A 30 5.58 4.51 14.51
CA GLY A 30 4.99 3.18 14.67
C GLY A 30 5.13 2.30 13.44
N PRO A 31 4.31 1.25 13.34
CA PRO A 31 4.33 0.34 12.20
C PRO A 31 3.85 1.00 10.91
N TRP A 32 4.57 0.77 9.83
CA TRP A 32 4.24 1.23 8.48
C TRP A 32 4.52 0.12 7.47
N ARG A 33 3.75 0.07 6.38
CA ARG A 33 3.86 -0.93 5.32
C ARG A 33 4.04 -0.26 3.97
N THR A 34 4.86 -0.86 3.12
CA THR A 34 5.00 -0.45 1.71
C THR A 34 3.80 -0.95 0.90
N VAL A 35 3.21 -0.06 0.09
CA VAL A 35 2.12 -0.38 -0.83
C VAL A 35 2.63 -0.39 -2.26
N TYR A 36 3.14 0.76 -2.71
CA TYR A 36 3.69 0.94 -4.05
C TYR A 36 5.04 1.62 -3.99
N ILE A 37 5.92 1.23 -4.91
CA ILE A 37 7.13 1.99 -5.24
C ILE A 37 7.22 2.12 -6.75
N GLY A 38 7.33 3.34 -7.25
CA GLY A 38 7.67 3.68 -8.63
C GLY A 38 9.14 4.06 -8.75
N SER A 39 9.75 3.80 -9.90
CA SER A 39 11.15 4.16 -10.16
C SER A 39 11.41 4.52 -11.63
N THR A 40 12.25 5.52 -11.88
CA THR A 40 12.78 5.78 -13.23
C THR A 40 13.75 4.68 -13.69
N ASN A 41 14.32 3.91 -12.75
CA ASN A 41 15.14 2.74 -13.03
C ASN A 41 14.48 1.48 -12.42
N PRO A 42 13.77 0.65 -13.21
CA PRO A 42 13.00 -0.47 -12.68
C PRO A 42 13.87 -1.54 -12.00
N GLU A 43 15.12 -1.72 -12.42
CA GLU A 43 16.07 -2.67 -11.80
C GLU A 43 16.29 -2.38 -10.30
N LYS A 44 16.11 -1.12 -9.88
CA LYS A 44 16.30 -0.71 -8.49
C LYS A 44 15.19 -1.24 -7.57
N ILE A 45 14.01 -1.59 -8.11
CA ILE A 45 12.81 -1.99 -7.36
C ILE A 45 12.27 -3.39 -7.74
N GLN A 46 12.76 -3.97 -8.82
CA GLN A 46 12.49 -5.36 -9.20
C GLN A 46 13.05 -6.36 -8.19
N GLU A 47 12.81 -7.66 -8.40
CA GLU A 47 13.39 -8.69 -7.55
C GLU A 47 14.90 -8.50 -7.40
N ASN A 48 15.41 -8.71 -6.19
CA ASN A 48 16.80 -8.43 -5.84
C ASN A 48 17.20 -6.93 -5.89
N GLY A 49 16.31 -6.01 -6.26
CA GLY A 49 16.57 -4.57 -6.28
C GLY A 49 16.80 -3.98 -4.88
N PRO A 50 17.74 -3.03 -4.71
CA PRO A 50 18.07 -2.46 -3.39
C PRO A 50 16.93 -1.63 -2.79
N PHE A 51 16.07 -1.05 -3.63
CA PHE A 51 14.94 -0.22 -3.22
C PHE A 51 13.62 -0.99 -3.18
N ARG A 52 13.64 -2.33 -3.38
CA ARG A 52 12.49 -3.21 -3.10
C ARG A 52 12.33 -3.39 -1.59
N THR A 53 11.96 -2.31 -0.92
CA THR A 53 11.97 -2.16 0.54
C THR A 53 10.60 -2.45 1.12
N TYR A 54 10.57 -3.39 2.07
CA TYR A 54 9.38 -3.77 2.82
C TYR A 54 9.42 -3.07 4.17
N PHE A 55 8.75 -1.92 4.29
CA PHE A 55 8.74 -1.13 5.51
C PHE A 55 8.10 -1.90 6.66
N ARG A 56 8.65 -1.68 7.87
CA ARG A 56 8.18 -2.28 9.12
C ARG A 56 7.81 -1.22 10.14
N LYS A 57 8.66 -0.20 10.30
CA LYS A 57 8.48 0.86 11.31
C LYS A 57 9.14 2.15 10.84
N LEU A 58 8.49 3.27 11.15
CA LEU A 58 9.08 4.61 11.10
C LEU A 58 9.08 5.20 12.51
N VAL A 59 10.13 5.93 12.86
CA VAL A 59 10.22 6.71 14.11
C VAL A 59 10.61 8.12 13.74
N PHE A 60 9.72 9.07 14.05
CA PHE A 60 9.96 10.49 13.85
C PHE A 60 10.41 11.11 15.17
N ASP A 61 11.45 11.92 15.11
CA ASP A 61 11.96 12.72 16.23
C ASP A 61 11.98 14.19 15.77
N ASP A 62 10.96 14.94 16.22
CA ASP A 62 10.77 16.34 15.83
C ASP A 62 11.83 17.27 16.43
N GLU A 63 12.31 16.97 17.64
CA GLU A 63 13.33 17.77 18.33
C GLU A 63 14.67 17.69 17.60
N LYS A 64 15.04 16.49 17.15
CA LYS A 64 16.28 16.26 16.39
C LYS A 64 16.10 16.47 14.88
N GLY A 65 14.86 16.61 14.40
CA GLY A 65 14.55 16.67 12.99
C GLY A 65 14.99 15.40 12.25
N THR A 66 14.80 14.22 12.84
CA THR A 66 15.23 12.95 12.24
C THR A 66 14.09 11.96 12.03
N VAL A 67 14.27 11.06 11.06
CA VAL A 67 13.38 9.93 10.82
C VAL A 67 14.20 8.65 10.71
N ASP A 68 13.91 7.67 11.57
CA ASP A 68 14.49 6.34 11.49
C ASP A 68 13.57 5.41 10.72
N PHE A 69 14.11 4.83 9.66
CA PHE A 69 13.48 3.86 8.78
C PHE A 69 13.90 2.45 9.16
N TYR A 70 12.94 1.59 9.45
CA TYR A 70 13.17 0.16 9.64
C TYR A 70 12.41 -0.60 8.57
N PHE A 71 13.15 -1.30 7.72
CA PHE A 71 12.58 -2.08 6.62
C PHE A 71 13.35 -3.38 6.42
N SER A 72 12.84 -4.21 5.53
CA SER A 72 13.48 -5.45 5.10
C SER A 72 13.67 -5.43 3.59
N VAL A 73 14.78 -6.00 3.12
CA VAL A 73 15.06 -6.19 1.69
C VAL A 73 15.46 -7.63 1.45
N LYS A 74 15.07 -8.17 0.29
CA LYS A 74 15.50 -9.51 -0.14
C LYS A 74 16.62 -9.36 -1.18
N ARG A 75 17.82 -9.80 -0.81
CA ARG A 75 19.02 -9.74 -1.67
C ARG A 75 19.59 -11.14 -1.85
N ASN A 76 19.75 -11.57 -3.10
CA ASN A 76 20.23 -12.90 -3.49
C ASN A 76 19.49 -14.02 -2.73
N GLY A 77 18.16 -13.93 -2.70
CA GLY A 77 17.30 -14.88 -2.00
C GLY A 77 17.22 -14.72 -0.48
N LYS A 78 18.12 -13.94 0.14
CA LYS A 78 18.22 -13.77 1.60
C LYS A 78 17.57 -12.48 2.08
N TRP A 79 16.77 -12.58 3.13
CA TRP A 79 16.18 -11.41 3.80
C TRP A 79 17.20 -10.72 4.69
N LYS A 80 17.23 -9.38 4.62
CA LYS A 80 18.03 -8.53 5.50
C LYS A 80 17.14 -7.46 6.12
N ASN A 81 17.29 -7.27 7.41
CA ASN A 81 16.69 -6.15 8.13
C ASN A 81 17.65 -4.97 8.07
N VAL A 82 17.14 -3.81 7.68
CA VAL A 82 17.92 -2.60 7.49
C VAL A 82 17.34 -1.49 8.36
N HIS A 83 18.23 -0.69 8.91
CA HIS A 83 17.93 0.55 9.61
C HIS A 83 18.67 1.69 8.91
N VAL A 84 17.95 2.76 8.60
CA VAL A 84 18.50 3.98 7.99
C VAL A 84 17.98 5.17 8.78
N LYS A 85 18.87 6.08 9.16
CA LYS A 85 18.49 7.36 9.76
C LYS A 85 18.56 8.45 8.71
N ALA A 86 17.52 9.26 8.63
CA ALA A 86 17.48 10.45 7.79
C ALA A 86 17.42 11.72 8.64
N THR A 87 18.07 12.77 8.17
CA THR A 87 18.11 14.08 8.84
C THR A 87 17.46 15.13 7.96
N LYS A 88 16.52 15.88 8.54
CA LYS A 88 15.82 16.99 7.90
C LYS A 88 16.81 18.12 7.59
N GLN A 89 16.62 18.75 6.45
CA GLN A 89 17.37 19.91 5.96
C GLN A 89 16.48 21.16 6.03
N ASP A 90 17.10 22.33 5.94
CA ASP A 90 16.41 23.63 6.00
C ASP A 90 15.36 23.81 4.90
N ASN A 91 15.58 23.22 3.73
CA ASN A 91 14.64 23.23 2.60
C ASN A 91 13.46 22.25 2.77
N GLY A 92 13.33 21.59 3.93
CA GLY A 92 12.28 20.63 4.25
C GLY A 92 12.47 19.23 3.67
N THR A 93 13.56 18.97 2.95
CA THR A 93 13.94 17.61 2.51
C THR A 93 14.65 16.85 3.62
N TYR A 94 14.85 15.56 3.42
CA TYR A 94 15.60 14.68 4.31
C TYR A 94 16.73 14.01 3.55
N VAL A 95 17.88 13.87 4.21
CA VAL A 95 19.07 13.23 3.63
C VAL A 95 19.40 11.96 4.40
N ALA A 96 19.75 10.89 3.69
CA ALA A 96 20.15 9.62 4.28
C ALA A 96 21.12 8.83 3.39
N ASP A 97 21.94 8.00 4.01
CA ASP A 97 22.86 7.09 3.31
C ASP A 97 22.29 5.68 3.24
N TYR A 98 21.99 5.23 2.02
CA TYR A 98 21.55 3.86 1.71
C TYR A 98 21.71 3.60 0.22
N GLU A 99 22.60 2.68 -0.15
CA GLU A 99 22.87 2.34 -1.56
C GLU A 99 23.23 3.59 -2.40
N GLY A 100 23.99 4.49 -1.78
CA GLY A 100 24.28 5.84 -2.27
C GLY A 100 23.68 6.92 -1.37
N GLN A 101 23.75 8.16 -1.84
CA GLN A 101 23.15 9.30 -1.17
C GLN A 101 21.68 9.42 -1.57
N ASN A 102 20.82 9.67 -0.60
CA ASN A 102 19.39 9.83 -0.79
C ASN A 102 18.95 11.20 -0.33
N VAL A 103 18.21 11.91 -1.18
CA VAL A 103 17.47 13.12 -0.81
C VAL A 103 16.00 12.85 -1.06
N PHE A 104 15.17 12.87 -0.02
CA PHE A 104 13.74 12.67 -0.17
C PHE A 104 12.91 13.80 0.39
N LYS A 105 11.73 13.98 -0.21
CA LYS A 105 10.72 14.93 0.20
C LYS A 105 9.44 14.17 0.55
N ILE A 106 8.87 14.50 1.70
CA ILE A 106 7.52 14.07 2.06
C ILE A 106 6.55 14.96 1.29
N VAL A 107 5.75 14.35 0.41
CA VAL A 107 4.79 15.06 -0.45
C VAL A 107 3.42 15.11 0.19
N SER A 108 3.01 14.03 0.86
CA SER A 108 1.80 13.98 1.65
C SER A 108 2.01 13.06 2.85
N LEU A 109 1.53 13.47 4.03
CA LEU A 109 1.67 12.70 5.26
C LEU A 109 0.44 12.92 6.13
N SER A 110 -0.08 11.83 6.68
CA SER A 110 -1.20 11.84 7.62
C SER A 110 -1.03 10.73 8.66
N ARG A 111 -2.07 10.49 9.46
CA ARG A 111 -2.14 9.36 10.40
C ARG A 111 -2.24 8.00 9.70
N THR A 112 -2.67 7.96 8.44
CA THR A 112 -2.93 6.72 7.69
C THR A 112 -1.93 6.46 6.58
N HIS A 113 -1.41 7.51 5.93
CA HIS A 113 -0.59 7.40 4.72
C HIS A 113 0.65 8.31 4.71
N LEU A 114 1.62 7.92 3.90
CA LEU A 114 2.83 8.66 3.56
C LEU A 114 3.08 8.50 2.06
N VAL A 115 3.13 9.61 1.34
CA VAL A 115 3.59 9.70 -0.05
C VAL A 115 4.89 10.47 -0.08
N ALA A 116 5.93 9.87 -0.65
CA ALA A 116 7.26 10.46 -0.71
C ALA A 116 7.86 10.38 -2.11
N HIS A 117 8.70 11.38 -2.43
CA HIS A 117 9.59 11.40 -3.59
C HIS A 117 11.02 11.30 -3.09
N ASN A 118 11.80 10.40 -3.67
CA ASN A 118 13.20 10.18 -3.32
C ASN A 118 14.07 10.28 -4.58
N ILE A 119 15.22 10.92 -4.43
CA ILE A 119 16.29 10.94 -5.41
C ILE A 119 17.47 10.20 -4.80
N ASN A 120 17.89 9.11 -5.44
CA ASN A 120 19.09 8.36 -5.09
C ASN A 120 20.18 8.64 -6.12
N VAL A 121 21.40 8.88 -5.64
CA VAL A 121 22.62 8.90 -6.45
C VAL A 121 23.52 7.79 -5.93
N ASP A 122 23.70 6.75 -6.74
CA ASP A 122 24.53 5.61 -6.33
C ASP A 122 26.04 5.90 -6.43
N LYS A 123 26.86 4.94 -5.99
CA LYS A 123 28.32 5.03 -6.00
C LYS A 123 28.94 5.27 -7.39
N HIS A 124 28.19 5.04 -8.47
CA HIS A 124 28.62 5.29 -9.84
C HIS A 124 28.10 6.62 -10.38
N GLY A 125 27.45 7.45 -9.54
CA GLY A 125 26.84 8.71 -9.94
C GLY A 125 25.52 8.53 -10.69
N LYS A 126 24.97 7.32 -10.79
CA LYS A 126 23.70 7.08 -11.50
C LYS A 126 22.55 7.59 -10.64
N LYS A 127 21.88 8.63 -11.13
CA LYS A 127 20.67 9.19 -10.52
C LYS A 127 19.45 8.29 -10.80
N THR A 128 18.69 7.96 -9.76
CA THR A 128 17.38 7.29 -9.84
C THR A 128 16.36 8.10 -9.07
N GLU A 129 15.17 8.31 -9.64
CA GLU A 129 14.05 8.92 -8.92
C GLU A 129 13.03 7.85 -8.57
N LEU A 130 12.54 7.90 -7.33
CA LEU A 130 11.57 6.96 -6.78
C LEU A 130 10.37 7.71 -6.20
N THR A 131 9.20 7.13 -6.34
CA THR A 131 7.99 7.52 -5.62
C THR A 131 7.54 6.36 -4.75
N GLY A 132 7.01 6.65 -3.55
CA GLY A 132 6.57 5.62 -2.63
C GLY A 132 5.25 5.97 -1.96
N LEU A 133 4.37 4.97 -1.83
CA LEU A 133 3.18 5.01 -0.99
C LEU A 133 3.33 4.01 0.15
N PHE A 134 3.18 4.51 1.38
CA PHE A 134 3.26 3.74 2.61
C PHE A 134 2.03 4.00 3.47
N VAL A 135 1.57 2.99 4.19
CA VAL A 135 0.37 3.09 5.03
C VAL A 135 0.55 2.44 6.41
N LYS A 136 -0.18 2.92 7.42
CA LYS A 136 -0.24 2.26 8.74
C LYS A 136 -1.22 1.08 8.77
N LEU A 137 -2.41 1.25 8.18
CA LEU A 137 -3.50 0.28 8.25
C LEU A 137 -4.01 -0.11 6.86
N ASN A 138 -4.73 0.80 6.21
CA ASN A 138 -5.41 0.58 4.94
C ASN A 138 -5.00 1.64 3.92
N VAL A 139 -5.26 1.33 2.65
CA VAL A 139 -5.06 2.25 1.53
C VAL A 139 -6.40 2.90 1.20
N GLU A 140 -6.45 4.23 1.20
CA GLU A 140 -7.63 4.97 0.76
C GLU A 140 -7.50 5.40 -0.71
N ASP A 141 -8.63 5.58 -1.39
CA ASP A 141 -8.66 5.91 -2.82
C ASP A 141 -7.96 7.26 -3.10
N GLU A 142 -8.10 8.22 -2.18
CA GLU A 142 -7.45 9.54 -2.26
C GLU A 142 -5.90 9.43 -2.16
N ASP A 143 -5.39 8.50 -1.35
CA ASP A 143 -3.95 8.28 -1.19
C ASP A 143 -3.34 7.70 -2.48
N LEU A 144 -4.09 6.82 -3.14
CA LEU A 144 -3.71 6.27 -4.44
C LEU A 144 -3.65 7.37 -5.49
N GLU A 145 -4.64 8.26 -5.54
CA GLU A 145 -4.66 9.37 -6.50
C GLU A 145 -3.44 10.27 -6.31
N LYS A 146 -3.12 10.64 -5.06
CA LYS A 146 -1.92 11.44 -4.73
C LYS A 146 -0.63 10.75 -5.18
N PHE A 147 -0.50 9.44 -4.94
CA PHE A 147 0.65 8.67 -5.37
C PHE A 147 0.77 8.60 -6.90
N TRP A 148 -0.33 8.31 -7.61
CA TRP A 148 -0.31 8.18 -9.07
C TRP A 148 -0.03 9.52 -9.75
N LYS A 149 -0.63 10.60 -9.27
CA LYS A 149 -0.36 11.95 -9.74
C LYS A 149 1.12 12.32 -9.57
N LEU A 150 1.68 12.11 -8.37
CA LEU A 150 3.11 12.35 -8.14
C LEU A 150 3.99 11.51 -9.06
N THR A 151 3.65 10.24 -9.27
CA THR A 151 4.42 9.32 -10.12
C THR A 151 4.41 9.77 -11.59
N GLU A 152 3.27 10.23 -12.08
CA GLU A 152 3.12 10.81 -13.42
C GLU A 152 3.88 12.14 -13.55
N ASP A 153 3.78 13.03 -12.55
CA ASP A 153 4.52 14.30 -12.50
C ASP A 153 6.04 14.10 -12.52
N LYS A 154 6.54 12.96 -12.05
CA LYS A 154 7.97 12.56 -12.10
C LYS A 154 8.35 11.80 -13.38
N GLY A 155 7.42 11.62 -14.32
CA GLY A 155 7.67 10.92 -15.57
C GLY A 155 7.96 9.42 -15.39
N ILE A 156 7.49 8.83 -14.29
CA ILE A 156 7.67 7.40 -14.03
C ILE A 156 6.51 6.64 -14.70
N ASP A 157 6.85 5.80 -15.67
CA ASP A 157 5.88 4.93 -16.35
C ASP A 157 5.22 3.96 -15.34
N LYS A 158 3.90 3.77 -15.45
CA LYS A 158 3.13 2.84 -14.61
C LYS A 158 3.69 1.42 -14.62
N LYS A 159 4.30 0.97 -15.73
CA LYS A 159 4.95 -0.35 -15.81
C LYS A 159 6.19 -0.49 -14.90
N ASN A 160 6.75 0.64 -14.48
CA ASN A 160 7.88 0.72 -13.56
C ASN A 160 7.42 1.00 -12.12
N VAL A 161 6.18 0.60 -11.79
CA VAL A 161 5.63 0.64 -10.43
C VAL A 161 5.40 -0.78 -9.94
N VAL A 162 5.87 -1.09 -8.73
CA VAL A 162 5.72 -2.41 -8.11
C VAL A 162 4.66 -2.35 -7.00
N ASN A 163 3.72 -3.29 -7.03
CA ASN A 163 2.77 -3.55 -5.93
C ASN A 163 3.39 -4.51 -4.89
N PHE A 164 3.43 -4.09 -3.64
CA PHE A 164 3.99 -4.87 -2.53
C PHE A 164 2.94 -5.67 -1.76
N LEU A 165 1.66 -5.33 -1.89
CA LEU A 165 0.58 -6.03 -1.20
C LEU A 165 0.18 -7.35 -1.90
N GLU A 166 0.40 -7.47 -3.20
CA GLU A 166 0.19 -8.72 -3.95
C GLU A 166 1.25 -9.80 -3.65
N ASN A 167 2.44 -9.38 -3.22
CA ASN A 167 3.58 -10.26 -2.94
C ASN A 167 3.67 -10.70 -1.48
N GLY A 168 2.85 -10.14 -0.60
CA GLY A 168 2.59 -10.67 0.74
C GLY A 168 1.37 -11.58 0.65
N ASN A 169 1.50 -12.84 1.03
CA ASN A 169 0.39 -13.81 1.01
C ASN A 169 -0.94 -13.19 1.47
N GLY A 170 -1.83 -12.96 0.49
CA GLY A 170 -3.27 -12.83 0.66
C GLY A 170 -3.76 -11.68 1.56
N ILE A 171 -3.67 -10.44 1.08
CA ILE A 171 -4.72 -9.47 1.42
C ILE A 171 -5.53 -9.26 0.14
N LEU A 172 -6.73 -9.84 0.11
CA LEU A 172 -7.72 -9.57 -0.94
C LEU A 172 -8.01 -8.07 -0.93
N PHE A 173 -7.46 -7.35 -1.92
CA PHE A 173 -8.05 -6.08 -2.33
C PHE A 173 -9.45 -6.39 -2.84
N PHE A 174 -10.46 -6.01 -2.07
CA PHE A 174 -11.78 -5.77 -2.63
C PHE A 174 -11.78 -4.32 -3.11
N PRO A 175 -11.54 -4.05 -4.41
CA PRO A 175 -11.81 -2.71 -4.92
C PRO A 175 -13.28 -2.40 -4.63
N LYS A 176 -13.57 -1.25 -4.01
CA LYS A 176 -14.94 -0.78 -3.71
C LYS A 176 -15.90 -0.92 -4.90
N TYR A 177 -15.35 -0.92 -6.13
CA TYR A 177 -16.07 -1.20 -7.38
C TYR A 177 -16.86 -2.52 -7.37
N ILE A 178 -16.36 -3.59 -6.74
CA ILE A 178 -17.08 -4.87 -6.66
C ILE A 178 -18.27 -4.75 -5.69
N ILE A 179 -18.09 -4.10 -4.53
CA ILE A 179 -19.18 -3.87 -3.56
C ILE A 179 -20.25 -2.96 -4.17
N HIS A 180 -19.84 -1.92 -4.90
CA HIS A 180 -20.77 -1.00 -5.54
C HIS A 180 -21.55 -1.66 -6.70
N LEU A 181 -20.92 -2.53 -7.50
CA LEU A 181 -21.63 -3.33 -8.49
C LEU A 181 -22.63 -4.30 -7.85
N ILE A 182 -22.25 -4.97 -6.76
CA ILE A 182 -23.12 -5.89 -6.03
C ILE A 182 -24.32 -5.11 -5.46
N CYS A 183 -24.11 -3.99 -4.77
CA CYS A 183 -25.19 -3.15 -4.25
C CYS A 183 -26.14 -2.63 -5.34
N LYS A 184 -25.60 -2.21 -6.50
CA LYS A 184 -26.43 -1.72 -7.61
C LYS A 184 -27.23 -2.84 -8.28
N TYR A 185 -26.73 -4.08 -8.26
CA TYR A 185 -27.45 -5.27 -8.73
C TYR A 185 -28.55 -5.69 -7.74
N THR A 186 -28.29 -5.59 -6.44
CA THR A 186 -29.22 -5.93 -5.35
C THR A 186 -30.46 -5.03 -5.30
N ILE A 187 -30.28 -3.71 -5.45
CA ILE A 187 -31.40 -2.75 -5.45
C ILE A 187 -32.36 -3.01 -6.62
N ARG A 188 -31.87 -3.59 -7.73
CA ARG A 188 -32.65 -3.83 -8.95
C ARG A 188 -33.45 -5.14 -8.93
N LYS A 189 -33.19 -6.07 -8.01
CA LYS A 189 -33.83 -7.40 -7.99
C LYS A 189 -34.54 -7.80 -6.68
N GLN A 190 -34.58 -6.95 -5.64
CA GLN A 190 -35.27 -7.27 -4.37
C GLN A 190 -34.85 -8.63 -3.76
N ILE A 191 -33.55 -8.95 -3.84
CA ILE A 191 -33.02 -10.21 -3.30
C ILE A 191 -32.66 -10.01 -1.81
N ASN A 192 -33.00 -11.01 -1.00
CA ASN A 192 -32.85 -11.00 0.45
C ASN A 192 -31.36 -10.97 0.86
N LEU A 193 -31.02 -10.23 1.92
CA LEU A 193 -29.64 -10.03 2.38
C LEU A 193 -28.91 -11.35 2.74
N PHE A 194 -29.67 -12.39 3.06
CA PHE A 194 -29.15 -13.73 3.39
C PHE A 194 -28.56 -14.46 2.18
N ASP A 195 -29.21 -14.35 1.01
CA ASP A 195 -28.75 -14.97 -0.24
C ASP A 195 -27.47 -14.30 -0.76
N ILE A 196 -27.27 -13.03 -0.43
CA ILE A 196 -26.07 -12.27 -0.76
C ILE A 196 -24.90 -12.75 0.10
N TYR A 197 -25.12 -12.94 1.40
CA TYR A 197 -24.08 -13.47 2.29
C TYR A 197 -23.66 -14.89 1.86
N PHE A 198 -24.63 -15.73 1.50
CA PHE A 198 -24.37 -17.07 1.00
C PHE A 198 -23.64 -17.07 -0.35
N SER A 199 -24.05 -16.21 -1.29
CA SER A 199 -23.41 -16.07 -2.61
C SER A 199 -22.00 -15.51 -2.53
N ILE A 200 -21.76 -14.52 -1.65
CA ILE A 200 -20.43 -13.96 -1.40
C ILE A 200 -19.52 -15.02 -0.79
N ASN A 201 -20.00 -15.78 0.19
CA ASN A 201 -19.24 -16.90 0.77
C ASN A 201 -18.95 -17.99 -0.27
N ILE A 202 -19.90 -18.33 -1.15
CA ILE A 202 -19.70 -19.29 -2.24
C ILE A 202 -18.66 -18.78 -3.25
N ILE A 203 -18.70 -17.49 -3.62
CA ILE A 203 -17.75 -16.90 -4.56
C ILE A 203 -16.35 -16.84 -3.93
N LEU A 204 -16.24 -16.42 -2.67
CA LEU A 204 -14.99 -16.45 -1.89
C LEU A 204 -14.44 -17.86 -1.76
N TYR A 205 -15.28 -18.85 -1.44
CA TYR A 205 -14.89 -20.25 -1.33
C TYR A 205 -14.39 -20.81 -2.67
N ASN A 206 -15.08 -20.49 -3.77
CA ASN A 206 -14.69 -20.90 -5.12
C ASN A 206 -13.40 -20.20 -5.62
N LEU A 207 -13.17 -18.93 -5.25
CA LEU A 207 -11.94 -18.21 -5.56
C LEU A 207 -10.73 -18.76 -4.78
N VAL A 208 -10.93 -19.08 -3.50
CA VAL A 208 -9.94 -19.75 -2.65
C VAL A 208 -9.63 -21.17 -3.18
N LEU A 209 -10.67 -21.92 -3.59
CA LEU A 209 -10.48 -23.24 -4.22
C LEU A 209 -9.74 -23.14 -5.55
N LYS A 210 -10.13 -22.21 -6.44
CA LYS A 210 -9.45 -22.01 -7.73
C LYS A 210 -7.98 -21.65 -7.54
N LYS A 211 -7.65 -20.83 -6.53
CA LYS A 211 -6.27 -20.48 -6.21
C LYS A 211 -5.48 -21.69 -5.67
N LYS A 212 -6.06 -22.50 -4.78
CA LYS A 212 -5.45 -23.76 -4.34
C LYS A 212 -5.26 -24.75 -5.49
N VAL A 213 -6.25 -24.88 -6.38
CA VAL A 213 -6.17 -25.75 -7.57
C VAL A 213 -5.08 -25.26 -8.53
N LEU A 214 -4.96 -23.95 -8.76
CA LEU A 214 -3.88 -23.37 -9.57
C LEU A 214 -2.50 -23.52 -8.92
N GLU A 215 -2.37 -23.39 -7.60
CA GLU A 215 -1.12 -23.66 -6.87
C GLU A 215 -0.73 -25.15 -6.91
N ILE A 216 -1.71 -26.06 -6.85
CA ILE A 216 -1.49 -27.51 -7.01
C ILE A 216 -1.08 -27.85 -8.45
N LEU A 217 -1.70 -27.22 -9.44
CA LEU A 217 -1.37 -27.41 -10.86
C LEU A 217 -0.02 -26.78 -11.25
N TRP A 218 0.42 -25.72 -10.57
CA TRP A 218 1.71 -25.07 -10.84
C TRP A 218 2.89 -25.75 -10.11
N ASN A 219 2.66 -26.39 -8.97
CA ASN A 219 3.68 -27.13 -8.21
C ASN A 219 3.80 -28.62 -8.60
N GLY A 220 3.07 -29.07 -9.62
CA GLY A 220 2.86 -30.49 -9.89
C GLY A 220 3.09 -30.91 -11.34
N THR A 221 4.23 -30.59 -11.96
CA THR A 221 4.75 -31.47 -13.02
C THR A 221 5.32 -32.74 -12.38
N ASN A 222 4.43 -33.65 -11.98
CA ASN A 222 4.61 -35.09 -12.14
C ASN A 222 3.43 -35.89 -11.54
N TRP A 223 2.89 -36.76 -12.40
CA TRP A 223 2.17 -38.00 -12.13
C TRP A 223 0.65 -37.96 -11.88
N TRP A 224 -0.01 -38.64 -12.81
CA TRP A 224 -1.29 -39.33 -12.77
C TRP A 224 -1.69 -39.87 -11.39
N ILE A 225 -2.96 -39.71 -11.00
CA ILE A 225 -3.95 -40.77 -10.73
C ILE A 225 -5.29 -40.16 -10.27
N PHE A 226 -6.35 -40.83 -10.69
CA PHE A 226 -7.79 -40.66 -10.50
C PHE A 226 -8.29 -40.40 -9.06
N LEU A 227 -9.46 -39.74 -8.96
CA LEU A 227 -10.71 -40.23 -8.31
C LEU A 227 -11.75 -39.08 -8.33
N SER A 228 -12.78 -39.12 -9.18
CA SER A 228 -14.12 -39.68 -8.89
C SER A 228 -14.90 -38.90 -7.81
N CYS A 229 -15.74 -37.95 -8.26
CA CYS A 229 -17.04 -37.69 -7.60
C CYS A 229 -18.03 -38.76 -8.12
N PRO A 230 -19.05 -39.20 -7.36
CA PRO A 230 -19.97 -38.31 -6.64
C PRO A 230 -20.37 -38.74 -5.22
N PHE A 231 -20.66 -37.75 -4.37
CA PHE A 231 -21.52 -37.93 -3.20
C PHE A 231 -22.97 -38.12 -3.66
N GLY A 232 -23.51 -39.31 -3.44
CA GLY A 232 -24.94 -39.58 -3.38
C GLY A 232 -25.22 -40.34 -2.08
N PHE A 233 -26.05 -39.78 -1.21
CA PHE A 233 -26.72 -40.47 -0.10
C PHE A 233 -28.22 -40.55 -0.43
N PRO A 234 -29.00 -41.43 0.20
CA PRO A 234 -28.89 -42.89 0.33
C PRO A 234 -30.22 -43.56 -0.14
N PRO A 235 -30.43 -44.87 0.09
CA PRO A 235 -31.75 -45.26 0.58
C PRO A 235 -31.71 -46.14 1.83
N GLU A 236 -32.85 -46.08 2.50
CA GLU A 236 -33.28 -46.71 3.75
C GLU A 236 -33.11 -48.24 3.74
N ASP A 237 -32.72 -48.81 4.89
CA ASP A 237 -32.99 -50.20 5.21
C ASP A 237 -33.63 -50.30 6.60
N HIS A 238 -34.83 -50.88 6.59
CA HIS A 238 -35.62 -51.28 7.75
C HIS A 238 -34.98 -52.47 8.50
N PRO A 239 -35.34 -52.70 9.77
CA PRO A 239 -34.74 -53.76 10.59
C PRO A 239 -35.38 -55.12 10.27
N HIS A 240 -34.58 -56.17 10.18
CA HIS A 240 -35.06 -57.55 10.26
C HIS A 240 -34.82 -58.12 11.68
N PRO A 241 -35.81 -58.83 12.25
CA PRO A 241 -35.68 -59.52 13.52
C PRO A 241 -35.03 -60.91 13.35
N GLU A 242 -34.69 -61.48 14.51
CA GLU A 242 -34.14 -62.81 14.84
C GLU A 242 -34.28 -63.94 13.80
#